data_AF-A0A071MFR3-F1
#
_entry.id   AF-A0A071MFR3-F1
#
_cell.length_a   1.000
_cell.length_b   1.000
_cell.length_c   1.000
_cell.angle_alpha   90.00
_cell.angle_beta   90.00
_cell.angle_gamma   90.00
#
_symmetry.space_group_name_H-M   'P 1'
#
loop_
_entity.id
_entity.type
_entity.pdbx_description
1 polymer ?
#
loop_
_entity_poly.entity_id
_entity_poly.type
_entity_poly.pdbx_seq_one_letter_code
_entity_poly.pdbx_strand_id
1 'polypeptide(L)'
;MSATVERPPRHSSRLSRRAVLGCLSFAIGGPLVASLVWPAVMLIAWSLIDGPSWHVLTVSAGMVPLIFFASFVFGYFLPAMATGGIMGAIGPQVRRRWFVLLGTIVGAGAMIGYVLLVAWMIKADKVGDINAIATLDAIVTSAVMSHWLHRRLERRR
;
A
#
# COMPACT_ATOMS: atom_id res chain seq x y z
N MET A 1 11.09 -53.11 -2.29
CA MET A 1 11.33 -51.76 -2.85
C MET A 1 10.24 -50.85 -2.33
N SER A 2 10.53 -50.00 -1.34
CA SER A 2 9.57 -49.03 -0.81
C SER A 2 9.75 -47.74 -1.59
N ALA A 3 8.75 -47.37 -2.39
CA ALA A 3 8.75 -46.13 -3.13
C ALA A 3 8.69 -44.96 -2.15
N THR A 4 9.81 -44.27 -1.96
CA THR A 4 9.85 -42.99 -1.26
C THR A 4 9.00 -41.99 -2.04
N VAL A 5 7.81 -41.72 -1.52
CA VAL A 5 6.93 -40.64 -2.00
C VAL A 5 7.73 -39.33 -1.90
N GLU A 6 8.20 -38.84 -3.04
CA GLU A 6 8.77 -37.50 -3.19
C GLU A 6 7.70 -36.49 -2.74
N ARG A 7 7.85 -35.98 -1.52
CA ARG A 7 7.05 -34.85 -1.06
C ARG A 7 7.43 -33.65 -1.93
N PRO A 8 6.47 -32.98 -2.61
CA PRO A 8 6.78 -31.83 -3.42
C PRO A 8 7.46 -30.76 -2.56
N PRO A 9 8.36 -29.94 -3.12
CA PRO A 9 9.16 -28.99 -2.38
C PRO A 9 8.23 -27.98 -1.70
N ARG A 10 8.01 -28.16 -0.38
CA ARG A 10 7.15 -27.31 0.47
C ARG A 10 7.60 -25.84 0.53
N HIS A 11 8.71 -25.48 -0.12
CA HIS A 11 9.30 -24.16 -0.11
C HIS A 11 8.60 -23.19 -1.08
N SER A 12 8.26 -23.65 -2.29
CA SER A 12 7.60 -22.79 -3.31
C SER A 12 6.18 -22.41 -2.89
N SER A 13 5.44 -23.36 -2.30
CA SER A 13 4.07 -23.12 -1.83
C SER A 13 4.02 -22.13 -0.65
N ARG A 14 5.02 -22.11 0.23
CA ARG A 14 5.13 -21.14 1.32
C ARG A 14 5.45 -19.74 0.82
N LEU A 15 6.32 -19.59 -0.18
CA LEU A 15 6.64 -18.31 -0.82
C LEU A 15 5.41 -17.74 -1.55
N SER A 16 4.76 -18.56 -2.36
CA SER A 16 3.53 -18.18 -3.07
C SER A 16 2.43 -17.74 -2.09
N ARG A 17 2.20 -18.50 -1.00
CA ARG A 17 1.19 -18.13 0.00
C ARG A 17 1.49 -16.81 0.71
N ARG A 18 2.76 -16.48 0.93
CA ARG A 18 3.17 -15.21 1.56
C ARG A 18 3.04 -14.03 0.59
N ALA A 19 3.40 -14.22 -0.68
CA ALA A 19 3.19 -13.23 -1.72
C ALA A 19 1.70 -12.93 -1.92
N VAL A 20 0.86 -13.95 -2.01
CA VAL A 20 -0.61 -13.79 -2.12
C VAL A 20 -1.18 -13.08 -0.90
N LEU A 21 -0.75 -13.44 0.31
CA LEU A 21 -1.15 -12.74 1.54
C LEU A 21 -0.77 -11.25 1.47
N GLY A 22 0.46 -10.95 1.04
CA GLY A 22 0.95 -9.59 0.87
C GLY A 22 0.14 -8.80 -0.16
N CYS A 23 -0.08 -9.38 -1.35
CA CYS A 23 -0.91 -8.80 -2.41
C CYS A 23 -2.31 -8.44 -1.90
N LEU A 24 -3.03 -9.41 -1.32
CA LEU A 24 -4.41 -9.22 -0.84
C LEU A 24 -4.46 -8.20 0.29
N SER A 25 -3.50 -8.25 1.23
CA SER A 25 -3.46 -7.32 2.35
C SER A 25 -3.21 -5.89 1.88
N PHE A 26 -2.34 -5.67 0.90
CA PHE A 26 -2.05 -4.34 0.39
C PHE A 26 -3.11 -3.84 -0.61
N ALA A 27 -3.75 -4.72 -1.36
CA ALA A 27 -4.84 -4.35 -2.27
C ALA A 27 -6.02 -3.69 -1.53
N ILE A 28 -6.31 -4.13 -0.30
CA ILE A 28 -7.39 -3.57 0.53
C ILE A 28 -6.82 -2.59 1.56
N GLY A 29 -5.76 -3.01 2.27
CA GLY A 29 -5.16 -2.23 3.34
C GLY A 29 -4.44 -0.97 2.86
N GLY A 30 -3.91 -0.97 1.64
CA GLY A 30 -3.32 0.23 1.04
C GLY A 30 -4.34 1.36 0.90
N PRO A 31 -5.41 1.15 0.10
CA PRO A 31 -6.53 2.09 0.01
C PRO A 31 -7.16 2.48 1.36
N LEU A 32 -7.24 1.53 2.31
CA LEU A 32 -7.78 1.79 3.64
C LEU A 32 -6.88 2.72 4.47
N VAL A 33 -5.56 2.55 4.42
CA VAL A 33 -4.63 3.45 5.12
C VAL A 33 -4.66 4.82 4.45
N ALA A 34 -4.64 4.87 3.12
CA ALA A 34 -4.74 6.10 2.34
C ALA A 34 -5.98 6.93 2.68
N SER A 35 -7.13 6.25 2.77
CA SER A 35 -8.42 6.90 3.07
C SER A 35 -8.53 7.40 4.51
N LEU A 36 -7.63 7.00 5.41
CA LEU A 36 -7.59 7.48 6.79
C LEU A 36 -6.50 8.54 6.98
N VAL A 37 -5.32 8.33 6.42
CA VAL A 37 -4.16 9.22 6.58
C VAL A 37 -4.45 10.58 5.95
N TRP A 38 -4.89 10.61 4.69
CA TRP A 38 -5.08 11.88 4.00
C TRP A 38 -6.17 12.76 4.64
N PRO A 39 -7.37 12.25 4.96
CA PRO A 39 -8.37 13.06 5.66
C PRO A 39 -7.93 13.48 7.06
N ALA A 40 -7.15 12.67 7.77
CA ALA A 40 -6.61 13.05 9.08
C ALA A 40 -5.61 14.23 8.96
N VAL A 41 -4.73 14.20 7.95
CA VAL A 41 -3.81 15.31 7.66
C VAL A 41 -4.59 16.58 7.32
N MET A 42 -5.62 16.49 6.48
CA MET A 42 -6.47 17.63 6.12
C MET A 42 -7.25 18.17 7.32
N LEU A 43 -7.81 17.28 8.15
CA LEU A 43 -8.51 17.66 9.38
C LEU A 43 -7.60 18.47 10.30
N ILE A 44 -6.36 18.01 10.51
CA ILE A 44 -5.38 18.72 11.34
C ILE A 44 -5.00 20.06 10.70
N ALA A 45 -4.65 20.06 9.41
CA ALA A 45 -4.23 21.27 8.71
C ALA A 45 -5.31 22.35 8.72
N TRP A 46 -6.55 22.01 8.36
CA TRP A 46 -7.67 22.96 8.36
C TRP A 46 -8.06 23.40 9.77
N SER A 47 -7.98 22.52 10.76
CA SER A 47 -8.23 22.91 12.16
C SER A 47 -7.18 23.91 12.69
N LEU A 48 -5.95 23.88 12.18
CA LEU A 48 -4.90 24.82 12.56
C LEU A 48 -5.06 26.19 11.88
N ILE A 49 -5.62 26.23 10.67
CA ILE A 49 -5.78 27.47 9.89
C ILE A 49 -7.07 28.19 10.27
N ASP A 50 -8.21 27.48 10.21
CA ASP A 50 -9.54 28.06 10.35
C ASP A 50 -10.18 27.80 11.73
N GLY A 51 -9.46 27.07 12.60
CA GLY A 51 -9.95 26.62 13.90
C GLY A 51 -10.74 25.30 13.82
N PRO A 52 -10.83 24.55 14.93
CA PRO A 52 -11.57 23.30 14.97
C PRO A 52 -13.08 23.56 14.82
N SER A 53 -13.71 22.94 13.83
CA SER A 53 -15.15 23.07 13.59
C SER A 53 -15.81 21.75 13.21
N TRP A 54 -17.11 21.64 13.50
CA TRP A 54 -17.93 20.50 13.07
C TRP A 54 -17.98 20.37 11.55
N HIS A 55 -17.94 21.49 10.83
CA HIS A 55 -17.91 21.49 9.37
C HIS A 55 -16.66 20.79 8.83
N VAL A 56 -15.48 21.17 9.31
CA VAL A 56 -14.20 20.55 8.92
C VAL A 56 -14.21 19.05 9.23
N LEU A 57 -14.69 18.66 10.41
CA LEU A 57 -14.81 17.25 10.78
C LEU A 57 -15.72 16.46 9.82
N THR A 58 -16.90 16.99 9.49
CA THR A 58 -17.85 16.34 8.58
C THR A 58 -17.28 16.20 7.17
N VAL A 59 -16.61 17.24 6.66
CA VAL A 59 -15.96 17.19 5.33
C VAL A 59 -14.86 16.13 5.32
N SER A 60 -13.95 16.14 6.31
CA SER A 60 -12.87 15.14 6.39
C SER A 60 -13.42 13.72 6.54
N ALA A 61 -14.45 13.50 7.36
CA ALA A 61 -15.09 12.20 7.49
C ALA A 61 -15.74 11.74 6.16
N GLY A 62 -16.35 12.65 5.42
CA GLY A 62 -16.93 12.37 4.09
C GLY A 62 -15.89 12.02 3.02
N MET A 63 -14.65 12.50 3.16
CA MET A 63 -13.56 12.15 2.24
C MET A 63 -13.10 10.70 2.37
N VAL A 64 -13.26 10.07 3.55
CA VAL A 64 -12.80 8.69 3.79
C VAL A 64 -13.41 7.69 2.78
N PRO A 65 -14.74 7.55 2.66
CA PRO A 65 -15.31 6.63 1.68
C PRO A 65 -14.96 7.03 0.24
N LEU A 66 -14.92 8.33 -0.07
CA LEU A 66 -14.58 8.81 -1.41
C LEU A 66 -13.16 8.39 -1.83
N ILE A 67 -12.15 8.59 -0.98
CA ILE A 67 -10.76 8.22 -1.25
C ILE A 67 -10.63 6.70 -1.36
N PHE A 68 -11.33 5.96 -0.50
CA PHE A 68 -11.32 4.51 -0.55
C PHE A 68 -11.85 4.00 -1.90
N PHE A 69 -13.03 4.44 -2.34
CA PHE A 69 -13.59 4.04 -3.63
C PHE A 69 -12.78 4.56 -4.81
N ALA A 70 -12.32 5.81 -4.77
CA ALA A 70 -11.48 6.40 -5.80
C ALA A 70 -10.20 5.57 -6.02
N SER A 71 -9.61 5.02 -4.96
CA SER A 71 -8.42 4.16 -5.07
C SER A 71 -8.66 2.90 -5.91
N PHE A 72 -9.89 2.37 -5.94
CA PHE A 72 -10.26 1.26 -6.82
C PHE A 72 -10.59 1.74 -8.23
N VAL A 73 -11.34 2.82 -8.36
CA VAL A 73 -11.75 3.40 -9.66
C VAL A 73 -10.53 3.84 -10.47
N PHE A 74 -9.58 4.52 -9.84
CA PHE A 74 -8.34 4.98 -10.47
C PHE A 74 -7.21 3.95 -10.44
N GLY A 75 -7.46 2.72 -9.95
CA GLY A 75 -6.47 1.65 -9.99
C GLY A 75 -5.26 1.79 -9.05
N TYR A 76 -5.25 2.76 -8.13
CA TYR A 76 -4.15 2.95 -7.16
C TYR A 76 -3.92 1.75 -6.23
N PHE A 77 -4.91 0.85 -6.10
CA PHE A 77 -4.72 -0.42 -5.39
C PHE A 77 -3.72 -1.36 -6.09
N LEU A 78 -3.49 -1.22 -7.41
CA LEU A 78 -2.58 -2.07 -8.18
C LEU A 78 -1.11 -1.92 -7.77
N PRO A 79 -0.52 -0.71 -7.74
CA PRO A 79 0.86 -0.55 -7.26
C PRO A 79 0.99 -0.96 -5.78
N ALA A 80 -0.02 -0.72 -4.95
CA ALA A 80 -0.04 -1.20 -3.57
C ALA A 80 0.00 -2.73 -3.51
N MET A 81 -0.86 -3.41 -4.28
CA MET A 81 -0.91 -4.87 -4.39
C MET A 81 0.45 -5.45 -4.84
N ALA A 82 1.05 -4.87 -5.87
CA ALA A 82 2.36 -5.29 -6.37
C ALA A 82 3.44 -5.18 -5.28
N THR A 83 3.45 -4.06 -4.56
CA THR A 83 4.35 -3.83 -3.41
C THR A 83 4.16 -4.89 -2.34
N GLY A 84 2.91 -5.17 -1.96
CA GLY A 84 2.58 -6.20 -0.98
C GLY A 84 3.07 -7.59 -1.40
N GLY A 85 2.95 -7.95 -2.67
CA GLY A 85 3.44 -9.22 -3.21
C GLY A 85 4.95 -9.37 -3.09
N ILE A 86 5.70 -8.35 -3.54
CA ILE A 86 7.17 -8.30 -3.46
C ILE A 86 7.62 -8.40 -2.00
N MET A 87 7.05 -7.56 -1.14
CA MET A 87 7.39 -7.53 0.28
C MET A 87 6.99 -8.83 1.00
N GLY A 88 5.86 -9.42 0.63
CA GLY A 88 5.41 -10.72 1.15
C GLY A 88 6.38 -11.86 0.82
N ALA A 89 6.97 -11.84 -0.37
CA ALA A 89 7.97 -12.83 -0.79
C ALA A 89 9.29 -12.69 -0.01
N ILE A 90 9.75 -11.46 0.23
CA ILE A 90 11.09 -11.16 0.79
C ILE A 90 11.08 -11.08 2.34
N GLY A 91 9.93 -10.83 2.96
CA GLY A 91 9.84 -10.50 4.40
C GLY A 91 10.45 -11.44 5.44
N PRO A 92 10.59 -12.77 5.21
CA PRO A 92 11.26 -13.65 6.17
C PRO A 92 12.78 -13.43 6.29
N GLN A 93 13.40 -12.80 5.28
CA GLN A 93 14.85 -12.71 5.14
C GLN A 93 15.43 -11.37 5.65
N VAL A 94 14.57 -10.38 5.90
CA VAL A 94 14.99 -9.00 6.15
C VAL A 94 14.61 -8.55 7.55
N ARG A 95 15.54 -7.86 8.23
CA ARG A 95 15.28 -7.25 9.55
C ARG A 95 14.23 -6.15 9.42
N ARG A 96 13.38 -5.98 10.46
CA ARG A 96 12.23 -5.06 10.47
C ARG A 96 12.52 -3.64 9.96
N ARG A 97 13.62 -3.02 10.40
CA ARG A 97 13.99 -1.64 9.99
C ARG A 97 14.21 -1.54 8.47
N TRP A 98 14.99 -2.47 7.92
CA TRP A 98 15.26 -2.55 6.48
C TRP A 98 14.03 -2.96 5.68
N PHE A 99 13.17 -3.81 6.25
CA PHE A 99 11.93 -4.21 5.60
C PHE A 99 10.98 -3.04 5.41
N VAL A 100 10.80 -2.18 6.41
CA VAL A 100 9.96 -0.98 6.27
C VAL A 100 10.53 -0.02 5.24
N LEU A 101 11.84 0.25 5.27
CA LEU A 101 12.49 1.14 4.30
C LEU A 101 12.37 0.62 2.87
N LEU A 102 12.62 -0.68 2.64
CA LEU A 102 12.42 -1.32 1.34
C LEU A 102 10.97 -1.22 0.90
N GLY A 103 10.02 -1.44 1.80
CA GLY A 103 8.60 -1.31 1.51
C GLY A 103 8.22 0.08 1.03
N THR A 104 8.73 1.11 1.70
CA THR A 104 8.54 2.51 1.30
C THR A 104 9.14 2.79 -0.08
N ILE A 105 10.37 2.33 -0.35
CA ILE A 105 11.03 2.53 -1.65
C ILE A 105 10.28 1.81 -2.78
N VAL A 106 9.95 0.53 -2.57
CA VAL A 106 9.23 -0.28 -3.56
C VAL A 106 7.83 0.29 -3.80
N GLY A 107 7.14 0.69 -2.73
CA GLY A 107 5.81 1.29 -2.81
C GLY A 107 5.79 2.62 -3.55
N ALA A 108 6.70 3.54 -3.19
CA ALA A 108 6.85 4.81 -3.88
C ALA A 108 7.23 4.60 -5.35
N GLY A 109 8.20 3.72 -5.62
CA GLY A 109 8.64 3.40 -6.99
C GLY A 109 7.52 2.81 -7.84
N ALA A 110 6.74 1.87 -7.29
CA ALA A 110 5.59 1.28 -7.98
C ALA A 110 4.52 2.33 -8.29
N MET A 111 4.25 3.24 -7.34
CA MET A 111 3.27 4.31 -7.53
C MET A 111 3.73 5.34 -8.57
N ILE A 112 4.99 5.78 -8.51
CA ILE A 112 5.58 6.68 -9.50
C ILE A 112 5.53 6.03 -10.88
N GLY A 113 5.93 4.76 -10.99
CA GLY A 113 5.86 4.01 -12.25
C GLY A 113 4.44 3.92 -12.78
N TYR A 114 3.45 3.67 -11.91
CA TYR A 114 2.04 3.65 -12.28
C TYR A 114 1.56 5.01 -12.80
N VAL A 115 1.85 6.09 -12.07
CA VAL A 115 1.46 7.46 -12.45
C VAL A 115 2.08 7.87 -13.79
N LEU A 116 3.37 7.58 -14.00
CA LEU A 116 4.05 7.87 -15.26
C LEU A 116 3.49 7.05 -16.42
N LEU A 117 3.18 5.76 -16.19
CA LEU A 117 2.56 4.91 -17.18
C LEU A 117 1.18 5.43 -17.59
N VAL A 118 0.35 5.82 -16.62
CA VAL A 118 -0.97 6.41 -16.87
C VAL A 118 -0.82 7.70 -17.67
N ALA A 119 0.05 8.62 -17.23
CA ALA A 119 0.30 9.89 -17.91
C ALA A 119 0.76 9.69 -19.37
N TRP A 120 1.64 8.72 -19.60
CA TRP A 120 2.09 8.34 -20.93
C TRP A 120 0.96 7.78 -21.80
N MET A 121 0.12 6.89 -21.25
CA MET A 121 -1.01 6.30 -21.98
C MET A 121 -2.05 7.34 -22.40
N ILE A 122 -2.31 8.35 -21.57
CA ILE A 122 -3.27 9.42 -21.87
C ILE A 122 -2.65 10.63 -22.56
N LYS A 123 -1.34 10.58 -22.89
CA LYS A 123 -0.56 11.69 -23.47
C LYS A 123 -0.72 13.00 -22.70
N ALA A 124 -0.74 12.93 -21.37
CA ALA A 124 -0.83 14.11 -20.53
C ALA A 124 0.55 14.80 -20.44
N ASP A 125 0.57 16.12 -20.66
CA ASP A 125 1.80 16.92 -20.54
C ASP A 125 2.26 17.10 -19.09
N LYS A 126 1.40 16.82 -18.10
CA LYS A 126 1.70 16.98 -16.67
C LYS A 126 1.09 15.88 -15.81
N VAL A 127 1.75 15.59 -14.70
CA VAL A 127 1.21 14.77 -13.62
C VAL A 127 0.16 15.61 -12.87
N GLY A 128 -1.10 15.17 -12.86
CA GLY A 128 -2.16 15.85 -12.13
C GLY A 128 -2.00 15.81 -10.62
N ASP A 129 -2.55 16.81 -9.91
CA ASP A 129 -2.41 16.97 -8.45
C ASP A 129 -2.84 15.73 -7.65
N ILE A 130 -3.90 15.04 -8.11
CA ILE A 130 -4.38 13.80 -7.50
C ILE A 130 -3.29 12.72 -7.51
N ASN A 131 -2.53 12.60 -8.60
CA ASN A 131 -1.44 11.64 -8.70
C ASN A 131 -0.26 12.00 -7.80
N ALA A 132 0.03 13.29 -7.62
CA ALA A 132 1.07 13.75 -6.70
C ALA A 132 0.70 13.42 -5.25
N ILE A 133 -0.54 13.70 -4.85
CA ILE A 133 -1.09 13.35 -3.53
C ILE A 133 -1.03 11.84 -3.31
N ALA A 134 -1.49 11.05 -4.29
CA ALA A 134 -1.49 9.60 -4.19
C ALA A 134 -0.07 9.02 -4.09
N THR A 135 0.93 9.67 -4.70
CA THR A 135 2.34 9.27 -4.58
C THR A 135 2.89 9.54 -3.17
N LEU A 136 2.60 10.71 -2.60
CA LEU A 136 2.95 11.06 -1.22
C LEU A 136 2.32 10.10 -0.22
N ASP A 137 1.03 9.81 -0.41
CA ASP A 137 0.31 8.89 0.47
C ASP A 137 0.83 7.45 0.35
N ALA A 138 1.26 7.02 -0.84
CA ALA A 138 1.86 5.71 -1.05
C ALA A 138 3.13 5.49 -0.20
N ILE A 139 3.89 6.54 0.13
CA ILE A 139 5.06 6.44 1.03
C ILE A 139 4.62 6.01 2.43
N VAL A 140 3.64 6.73 3.00
CA VAL A 140 3.12 6.49 4.36
C VAL A 140 2.41 5.13 4.41
N THR A 141 1.52 4.90 3.45
CA THR A 141 0.77 3.66 3.29
C THR A 141 1.70 2.45 3.19
N SER A 142 2.75 2.53 2.37
CA SER A 142 3.71 1.43 2.22
C SER A 142 4.54 1.21 3.49
N ALA A 143 4.91 2.26 4.21
CA ALA A 143 5.61 2.13 5.49
C ALA A 143 4.74 1.41 6.54
N VAL A 144 3.48 1.86 6.71
CA VAL A 144 2.52 1.30 7.68
C VAL A 144 2.21 -0.16 7.34
N MET A 145 1.90 -0.44 6.08
CA MET A 145 1.55 -1.79 5.63
C MET A 145 2.74 -2.74 5.69
N SER A 146 3.95 -2.28 5.35
CA SER A 146 5.17 -3.10 5.47
C SER A 146 5.50 -3.40 6.93
N HIS A 147 5.31 -2.43 7.82
CA HIS A 147 5.47 -2.65 9.24
C HIS A 147 4.50 -3.70 9.78
N TRP A 148 3.23 -3.62 9.39
CA TRP A 148 2.20 -4.58 9.78
C TRP A 148 2.49 -5.98 9.21
N LEU A 149 2.83 -6.07 7.92
CA LEU A 149 3.12 -7.32 7.24
C LEU A 149 4.32 -8.04 7.85
N HIS A 150 5.39 -7.29 8.18
CA HIS A 150 6.57 -7.85 8.85
C HIS A 150 6.21 -8.52 10.18
N ARG A 151 5.47 -7.82 11.05
CA ARG A 151 4.97 -8.38 12.31
C ARG A 151 4.12 -9.62 12.12
N ARG A 152 3.29 -9.67 11.06
CA ARG A 152 2.44 -10.84 10.75
C ARG A 152 3.26 -12.02 10.26
N LEU A 153 4.30 -11.77 9.45
CA LEU A 153 5.20 -12.81 8.96
C LEU A 153 6.08 -13.38 10.07
N GLU A 154 6.59 -12.54 10.99
CA GLU A 154 7.34 -12.97 12.17
C GLU A 154 6.52 -13.90 13.06
N ARG A 155 5.24 -13.58 13.33
CA ARG A 155 4.36 -14.43 14.15
C ARG A 155 3.98 -15.77 13.50
N ARG A 156 4.17 -15.92 12.19
CA ARG A 156 3.86 -17.14 11.43
C ARG A 156 5.11 -17.94 11.05
N ARG A 157 6.29 -17.51 11.50
CA ARG A 157 7.56 -18.21 11.33
C ARG A 157 7.74 -19.22 12.45
#